data_AF-A0A7C2PTD1-F1
#
_entry.id   AF-A0A7C2PTD1-F1
#
_cell.length_a   1.000
_cell.length_b   1.000
_cell.length_c   1.000
_cell.angle_alpha   90.00
_cell.angle_beta   90.00
_cell.angle_gamma   90.00
#
_symmetry.space_group_name_H-M   'P 1'
#
loop_
_entity.id
_entity.type
_entity.pdbx_description
1 polymer ?
#
loop_
_entity_poly.entity_id
_entity_poly.type
_entity_poly.pdbx_seq_one_letter_code
_entity_poly.pdbx_strand_id
1 'polypeptide(L)' 'MPYSGTARGKRIDLDEPLPFSDGTRLRVEVAPESAVRKGSPRAVLELAGTLTEQEAEAILHAAQQCRQIDQSLWS' A
#
# COMPACT_ATOMS: atom_id res chain seq x y z
N MET A 1 6.06 5.79 31.74
CA MET A 1 4.81 5.02 31.84
C MET A 1 4.57 4.30 30.52
N PRO A 2 4.67 2.96 30.47
CA PRO A 2 4.39 2.16 29.29
C PRO A 2 2.88 1.89 29.13
N TYR A 3 2.39 1.89 27.89
CA TYR A 3 0.98 1.68 27.55
C TYR A 3 0.84 0.55 26.52
N SER A 4 -0.17 -0.30 26.65
CA SER A 4 -0.64 -1.17 25.56
C SER A 4 -1.67 -0.40 24.75
N GLY A 5 -1.68 -0.65 23.43
CA GLY A 5 -2.69 -0.06 22.58
C GLY A 5 -2.83 -0.80 21.26
N THR A 6 -3.94 -0.54 20.59
CA THR A 6 -4.22 -1.10 19.27
C THR A 6 -3.96 -0.02 18.22
N ALA A 7 -3.12 -0.32 17.22
CA ALA A 7 -2.89 0.59 16.10
C ALA A 7 -4.04 0.48 15.08
N ARG A 8 -4.73 1.59 14.82
CA ARG A 8 -5.74 1.72 13.76
C ARG A 8 -5.34 2.83 12.79
N GLY A 9 -4.72 2.46 11.68
CA GLY A 9 -4.24 3.42 10.67
C GLY A 9 -3.18 4.37 11.25
N LYS A 10 -3.43 5.69 11.22
CA LYS A 10 -2.51 6.72 11.75
C LYS A 10 -2.71 7.01 13.24
N ARG A 11 -3.57 6.26 13.94
CA ARG A 11 -3.94 6.50 15.33
C ARG A 11 -3.59 5.29 16.18
N ILE A 12 -3.00 5.54 17.34
CA ILE A 12 -2.70 4.53 18.36
C ILE A 12 -3.63 4.82 19.53
N ASP A 13 -4.60 3.94 19.74
CA ASP A 13 -5.50 4.04 20.90
C ASP A 13 -4.87 3.23 22.04
N LEU A 14 -4.62 3.89 23.19
CA LEU A 14 -3.97 3.29 24.35
C LEU A 14 -5.05 2.83 25.34
N ASP A 15 -5.06 1.52 25.63
CA ASP A 15 -6.16 0.90 26.37
C ASP A 15 -5.96 0.97 27.89
N GLU A 16 -4.75 0.63 28.40
CA GLU A 16 -4.42 0.66 29.84
C GLU A 16 -2.90 0.80 30.09
N PRO A 17 -2.48 1.37 31.25
CA PRO A 17 -1.08 1.38 31.66
C PRO A 17 -0.62 -0.04 32.01
N LEU A 18 0.48 -0.49 31.41
CA LEU A 18 0.97 -1.85 31.59
C LEU A 18 1.79 -1.97 32.90
N PRO A 19 1.58 -3.04 33.69
CA PRO A 19 2.27 -3.25 34.96
C PRO A 19 3.68 -3.79 34.73
N PHE A 20 4.54 -3.02 34.07
CA PHE A 20 5.94 -3.38 33.94
C PHE A 20 6.75 -2.81 35.11
N SER A 21 7.60 -3.65 35.67
CA SER A 21 8.59 -3.25 36.66
C SER A 21 9.59 -2.24 36.09
N ASP A 22 10.12 -1.37 36.95
CA ASP A 22 11.21 -0.46 36.55
C ASP A 22 12.41 -1.26 36.04
N GLY A 23 12.94 -0.84 34.88
CA GLY A 23 14.05 -1.51 34.19
C GLY A 23 13.64 -2.47 33.08
N THR A 24 12.35 -2.72 32.85
CA THR A 24 11.88 -3.53 31.72
C THR A 24 12.12 -2.83 30.38
N ARG A 25 12.87 -3.49 29.48
CA ARG A 25 13.06 -3.03 28.09
C ARG A 25 12.02 -3.67 27.18
N LEU A 26 11.24 -2.84 26.48
CA LEU A 26 10.26 -3.29 25.50
C LEU A 26 10.83 -3.10 24.08
N ARG A 27 10.61 -4.08 23.21
CA ARG A 27 10.84 -3.96 21.78
C ARG A 27 9.48 -3.91 21.10
N VAL A 28 9.20 -2.81 20.40
CA VAL A 28 8.00 -2.65 19.58
C VAL A 28 8.40 -2.89 18.13
N GLU A 29 7.83 -3.91 17.51
CA GLU A 29 7.99 -4.17 16.08
C GLU A 29 6.69 -3.81 15.38
N VAL A 30 6.75 -2.81 14.51
CA VAL A 30 5.63 -2.44 13.65
C VAL A 30 5.86 -3.12 12.30
N ALA A 31 5.04 -4.13 11.99
CA ALA A 31 5.09 -4.77 10.69
C ALA A 31 4.63 -3.77 9.61
N PRO A 32 5.37 -3.64 8.49
CA PRO A 32 4.92 -2.82 7.37
C PRO A 32 3.62 -3.40 6.82
N GLU A 33 2.70 -2.51 6.41
CA GLU A 33 1.49 -2.92 5.71
C GLU A 33 1.89 -3.74 4.47
N SER A 34 1.28 -4.91 4.31
CA SER A 34 1.61 -5.82 3.21
C SER A 34 1.38 -5.12 1.87
N ALA A 35 2.34 -5.24 0.96
CA ALA A 35 2.24 -4.64 -0.37
C ALA A 35 0.91 -5.03 -1.04
N VAL A 36 0.25 -4.04 -1.64
CA VAL A 36 -1.03 -4.27 -2.31
C VAL A 36 -0.82 -5.22 -3.48
N ARG A 37 -1.67 -6.24 -3.59
CA ARG A 37 -1.59 -7.24 -4.66
C ARG A 37 -1.66 -6.55 -6.02
N LYS A 38 -0.68 -6.86 -6.89
CA LYS A 38 -0.60 -6.36 -8.27
C LYS A 38 -1.94 -6.60 -9.00
N GLY A 39 -2.49 -5.54 -9.58
CA GLY A 39 -3.75 -5.58 -10.33
C GLY A 39 -5.03 -5.63 -9.50
N SER A 40 -4.95 -5.53 -8.16
CA SER A 40 -6.16 -5.40 -7.33
C SER A 40 -6.82 -4.03 -7.54
N PRO A 41 -8.14 -3.91 -7.33
CA PRO A 41 -8.84 -2.62 -7.40
C PRO A 41 -8.21 -1.56 -6.49
N ARG A 42 -7.73 -1.94 -5.30
CA ARG A 42 -7.03 -1.04 -4.37
C ARG A 42 -5.72 -0.50 -4.96
N ALA A 43 -4.93 -1.33 -5.66
CA ALA A 43 -3.70 -0.88 -6.32
C ALA A 43 -3.99 0.13 -7.43
N VAL A 44 -5.11 -0.04 -8.14
CA VAL A 44 -5.53 0.89 -9.20
C VAL A 44 -6.02 2.21 -8.59
N LEU A 45 -6.77 2.15 -7.48
CA LEU A 45 -7.24 3.34 -6.77
C LEU A 45 -6.11 4.13 -6.12
N GLU A 46 -5.06 3.47 -5.62
CA GLU A 46 -3.87 4.15 -5.09
C GLU A 46 -3.08 4.92 -6.16
N LEU A 47 -3.23 4.56 -7.45
CA LEU A 47 -2.69 5.32 -8.58
C LEU A 47 -3.59 6.49 -9.02
N ALA A 48 -4.84 6.54 -8.54
CA ALA A 48 -5.78 7.57 -8.94
C ALA A 48 -5.38 8.92 -8.34
N GLY A 49 -5.03 9.88 -9.19
CA GLY A 49 -4.60 11.22 -8.78
C GLY A 49 -3.12 11.35 -8.42
N THR A 50 -2.32 10.28 -8.52
CA THR A 50 -0.86 10.35 -8.33
C THR A 50 -0.10 10.54 -9.64
N LEU A 51 -0.76 10.27 -10.78
CA LEU A 51 -0.17 10.41 -12.10
C LEU A 51 -0.41 11.82 -12.64
N THR A 52 0.61 12.37 -13.28
CA THR A 52 0.43 13.52 -14.17
C THR A 52 -0.35 13.12 -15.42
N GLU A 53 -0.94 14.10 -16.10
CA GLU A 53 -1.69 13.86 -17.34
C GLU A 53 -0.84 13.16 -18.40
N GLN A 54 0.43 13.56 -18.55
CA GLN A 54 1.37 12.95 -19.49
C GLN A 54 1.67 11.47 -19.16
N GLU A 55 1.84 11.14 -17.89
CA GLU A 55 2.08 9.76 -17.45
C GLU A 55 0.85 8.88 -17.68
N ALA A 56 -0.34 9.41 -17.40
CA ALA A 56 -1.59 8.72 -17.66
C ALA A 56 -1.79 8.45 -19.16
N GLU A 57 -1.50 9.44 -20.01
CA GLU A 57 -1.59 9.31 -21.46
C GLU A 57 -0.58 8.30 -22.02
N ALA A 58 0.67 8.30 -21.52
CA ALA A 58 1.69 7.34 -21.92
C ALA A 58 1.28 5.89 -21.59
N ILE A 59 0.70 5.65 -20.42
CA ILE A 59 0.19 4.33 -20.01
C ILE A 59 -0.98 3.90 -20.91
N LEU A 60 -1.90 4.81 -21.21
CA LEU A 60 -3.03 4.53 -22.09
C LEU A 60 -2.58 4.19 -23.52
N HIS A 61 -1.64 4.96 -24.07
CA HIS A 61 -1.09 4.72 -25.40
C HIS A 61 -0.38 3.36 -25.46
N ALA A 62 0.48 3.04 -24.49
CA ALA A 62 1.13 1.72 -24.42
C ALA A 62 0.11 0.57 -24.31
N ALA A 63 -0.94 0.74 -23.50
CA ALA A 63 -2.00 -0.26 -23.37
C ALA A 63 -2.78 -0.46 -24.68
N GLN A 64 -3.01 0.60 -25.46
CA GLN A 64 -3.64 0.51 -26.77
C GLN A 64 -2.75 -0.23 -27.77
N GLN A 65 -1.44 0.06 -27.78
CA GLN A 65 -0.47 -0.64 -28.62
C GLN A 65 -0.40 -2.14 -28.30
N CYS A 66 -0.38 -2.50 -27.01
CA CYS A 66 -0.39 -3.93 -26.61
C CYS A 66 -1.67 -4.68 -26.98
N ARG A 67 -2.80 -3.97 -27.13
CA ARG A 67 -4.08 -4.57 -27.55
C ARG A 67 -4.24 -4.67 -29.06
N GLN A 68 -3.34 -4.08 -29.84
CA GLN A 68 -3.31 -4.31 -31.28
C GLN A 68 -2.87 -5.75 -31.51
N ILE A 69 -3.80 -6.54 -32.04
CA ILE A 69 -3.50 -7.87 -32.52
C ILE A 69 -2.64 -7.70 -33.77
N ASP A 70 -1.42 -8.20 -33.72
CA ASP A 70 -0.55 -8.23 -34.88
C ASP A 70 -1.09 -9.24 -35.91
N GLN A 71 -1.68 -8.72 -36.99
CA GLN A 71 -2.22 -9.55 -38.07
C GLN A 71 -1.14 -10.38 -38.77
N SER A 72 0.14 -9.98 -38.71
CA SER A 72 1.24 -10.73 -39.32
C SER A 72 1.60 -12.02 -38.55
N LEU A 73 1.12 -12.17 -37.32
CA LEU A 73 1.28 -13.42 -36.55
C LEU A 73 0.28 -14.51 -36.96
N TRP A 74 -0.68 -14.21 -37.84
CA TRP A 74 -1.73 -15.14 -38.29
C TRP A 74 -1.81 -15.30 -39.82
N SER A 75 -0.80 -14.81 -40.56
CA SER A 75 -0.62 -15.02 -42.00
C SER A 75 0.50 -16.01 -42.28
#